data_AF-A0A2N3D1J8-F1
#
_entry.id   AF-A0A2N3D1J8-F1
#
_cell.length_a   1.000
_cell.length_b   1.000
_cell.length_c   1.000
_cell.angle_alpha   90.00
_cell.angle_beta   90.00
_cell.angle_gamma   90.00
#
_symmetry.space_group_name_H-M   'P 1'
#
loop_
_entity.id
_entity.type
_entity.pdbx_description
1 polymer ?
#
loop_
_entity_poly.entity_id
_entity_poly.type
_entity_poly.pdbx_seq_one_letter_code
_entity_poly.pdbx_strand_id
1 'polypeptide(L)' 'MANPKREYHPDDIAIWPDGWWMTLDELWRGGDAGRSDDYEIVRIEDQDRLRALGIAEELDIE' A
#
# COMPACT_ATOMS: atom_id res chain seq x y z
N MET A 1 1.86 1.51 -23.35
CA MET A 1 1.60 2.87 -22.84
C MET A 1 0.95 2.67 -21.48
N ALA A 2 1.68 2.96 -20.39
CA ALA A 2 1.23 2.70 -19.02
C ALA A 2 -0.01 3.55 -18.73
N ASN A 3 -1.06 2.90 -18.23
CA ASN A 3 -2.40 3.47 -18.09
C ASN A 3 -2.37 4.69 -17.15
N PRO A 4 -3.06 5.81 -17.49
CA PRO A 4 -3.05 7.01 -16.68
C PRO A 4 -3.76 6.76 -15.35
N LYS A 5 -3.13 7.20 -14.25
CA LYS A 5 -3.69 7.38 -12.90
C LYS A 5 -5.13 6.88 -12.75
N ARG A 6 -5.29 5.58 -12.46
CA ARG A 6 -6.43 5.15 -11.66
C ARG A 6 -6.19 5.76 -10.29
N GLU A 7 -7.08 6.64 -9.87
CA GLU A 7 -7.09 7.18 -8.51
C GLU A 7 -6.91 6.02 -7.54
N TYR A 8 -5.87 6.10 -6.71
CA TYR A 8 -5.63 5.06 -5.71
C TYR A 8 -6.81 5.04 -4.74
N HIS A 9 -7.21 3.84 -4.31
CA HIS A 9 -8.27 3.68 -3.33
C HIS A 9 -7.70 3.95 -1.93
N PRO A 10 -8.48 4.52 -0.99
CA PRO A 10 -8.05 4.62 0.42
C PRO A 10 -7.67 3.27 1.05
N ASP A 11 -8.21 2.16 0.53
CA ASP A 11 -7.85 0.79 0.94
C ASP A 11 -6.58 0.25 0.29
N ASP A 12 -6.01 0.96 -0.70
CA ASP A 12 -4.70 0.58 -1.24
C ASP A 12 -3.63 0.71 -0.15
N ILE A 13 -2.58 -0.08 -0.27
CA ILE A 13 -1.54 -0.23 0.74
C ILE A 13 -0.28 0.48 0.26
N ALA A 14 0.22 1.44 1.04
CA ALA A 14 1.55 2.01 0.89
C ALA A 14 2.57 1.15 1.65
N ILE A 15 3.67 0.79 1.00
CA ILE A 15 4.68 -0.12 1.52
C ILE A 15 6.05 0.52 1.40
N TRP A 16 6.78 0.57 2.51
CA TRP A 16 8.14 1.09 2.59
C TRP A 16 9.18 -0.01 2.39
N PRO A 17 10.40 0.35 1.96
CA PRO A 17 11.50 -0.60 1.78
C PRO A 17 11.89 -1.36 3.05
N ASP A 18 11.59 -0.80 4.23
CA ASP A 18 11.79 -1.46 5.53
C ASP A 18 10.77 -2.57 5.82
N GLY A 19 9.83 -2.83 4.92
CA GLY A 19 8.76 -3.82 5.08
C GLY A 19 7.55 -3.32 5.88
N TRP A 20 7.59 -2.06 6.32
CA TRP A 20 6.45 -1.40 6.93
C TRP A 20 5.39 -1.09 5.89
N TRP A 21 4.11 -1.19 6.26
CA TRP A 21 3.01 -0.85 5.39
C TRP A 21 1.92 -0.06 6.14
N MET A 22 1.10 0.69 5.41
CA MET A 22 -0.11 1.34 5.93
C MET A 22 -1.15 1.53 4.83
N THR A 23 -2.40 1.72 5.20
CA THR A 23 -3.45 2.06 4.23
C THR A 23 -3.28 3.50 3.72
N LEU A 24 -3.71 3.77 2.48
CA LEU A 24 -3.71 5.13 1.96
C LEU A 24 -4.67 6.05 2.74
N ASP A 25 -5.77 5.53 3.32
CA ASP A 25 -6.61 6.30 4.25
C ASP A 25 -5.80 6.85 5.42
N GLU A 26 -4.99 6.00 6.08
CA GLU A 26 -4.12 6.41 7.18
C GLU A 26 -3.04 7.39 6.72
N LEU A 27 -2.43 7.13 5.56
CA LEU A 27 -1.42 8.02 4.99
C LEU A 27 -2.00 9.41 4.68
N TRP A 28 -3.18 9.47 4.05
CA TRP A 28 -3.86 10.72 3.70
C TRP A 28 -4.40 11.47 4.90
N ARG A 29 -4.76 10.75 5.98
CA ARG A 29 -5.09 11.35 7.28
C ARG A 29 -3.89 11.96 7.99
N GLY A 30 -2.69 11.84 7.43
CA GLY A 30 -1.46 12.33 8.03
C GLY A 30 -0.92 11.42 9.12
N GLY A 31 -1.27 10.12 9.08
CA GLY A 31 -0.82 9.12 10.05
C GLY A 31 0.70 9.00 10.16
N ASP A 32 1.43 9.41 9.12
CA ASP A 32 2.90 9.37 9.12
C ASP A 32 3.54 10.50 8.29
N ALA A 33 3.16 11.76 8.57
CA ALA A 33 3.70 12.95 7.89
C ALA A 33 5.23 13.16 8.03
N GLY A 34 5.93 12.28 8.76
CA GLY A 34 7.38 12.30 8.96
C GLY A 34 8.15 11.21 8.18
N ARG A 35 7.47 10.29 7.49
CA ARG A 35 8.15 9.25 6.69
C ARG A 35 8.49 9.73 5.29
N SER A 36 9.48 9.06 4.70
CA SER A 36 9.89 9.29 3.32
C SER A 36 8.74 8.97 2.36
N ASP A 37 8.58 9.78 1.31
CA ASP A 37 7.65 9.51 0.20
C ASP A 37 8.08 8.32 -0.68
N ASP A 38 9.17 7.65 -0.31
CA ASP A 38 9.69 6.44 -0.96
C ASP A 38 8.91 5.21 -0.48
N TYR A 39 7.68 5.08 -0.98
CA TYR A 39 6.82 3.92 -0.78
C TYR A 39 6.26 3.43 -2.11
N GLU A 40 6.06 2.12 -2.20
CA GLU A 40 5.29 1.51 -3.28
C GLU A 40 3.82 1.44 -2.88
N ILE A 41 2.92 1.88 -3.77
CA ILE A 41 1.49 1.69 -3.57
C ILE A 41 1.08 0.39 -4.26
N VAL A 42 0.63 -0.57 -3.47
CA VAL A 42 0.09 -1.84 -3.92
C VAL A 42 -1.42 -1.82 -3.71
N ARG A 43 -2.17 -2.23 -4.74
CA ARG A 43 -3.62 -2.29 -4.62
C ARG A 43 -4.06 -3.42 -3.73
N ILE A 44 -5.14 -3.21 -2.98
CA ILE A 44 -5.77 -4.28 -2.21
C ILE A 44 -6.24 -5.45 -3.09
N GLU A 45 -6.57 -5.16 -4.36
CA GLU A 45 -6.93 -6.16 -5.38
C GLU A 45 -5.73 -7.02 -5.82
N ASP A 46 -4.50 -6.54 -5.62
CA ASP A 46 -3.27 -7.20 -6.06
C ASP A 46 -2.75 -8.15 -4.97
N GLN A 47 -3.57 -9.15 -4.64
CA GLN A 47 -3.27 -10.15 -3.61
C GLN A 47 -1.95 -10.91 -3.88
N ASP A 48 -1.58 -11.09 -5.15
CA ASP A 48 -0.32 -11.77 -5.53
C ASP A 48 0.91 -10.96 -5.05
N ARG A 49 0.91 -9.65 -5.27
CA ARG A 49 1.94 -8.73 -4.77
C ARG A 49 1.92 -8.66 -3.24
N LEU A 50 0.75 -8.50 -2.63
CA LEU A 50 0.62 -8.46 -1.16
C LEU A 50 1.13 -9.75 -0.51
N ARG A 51 0.89 -10.91 -1.14
CA ARG A 51 1.40 -12.20 -0.68
C ARG A 51 2.90 -12.32 -0.88
N ALA A 52 3.46 -11.84 -1.99
CA ALA A 52 4.89 -11.82 -2.23
C ALA A 52 5.65 -10.98 -1.19
N LEU A 53 4.98 -9.98 -0.60
CA LEU A 53 5.50 -9.10 0.43
C LEU A 53 5.20 -9.60 1.87
N GLY A 54 4.46 -10.70 2.03
CA GLY A 54 4.04 -11.23 3.34
C GLY A 54 2.93 -10.43 4.03
N ILE A 55 2.35 -9.44 3.35
CA ILE A 55 1.34 -8.53 3.89
C ILE A 55 -0.07 -9.13 3.81
N ALA A 56 -0.33 -9.97 2.79
CA ALA A 56 -1.62 -10.66 2.67
C ALA A 56 -1.93 -11.53 3.90
N GLU A 57 -0.90 -12.10 4.53
CA GLU A 57 -1.03 -12.88 5.77
C GLU A 57 -1.30 -11.99 6.99
N GLU A 58 -0.71 -10.79 7.05
CA GLU A 58 -0.98 -9.83 8.14
C GLU A 58 -2.37 -9.18 8.04
N LEU A 59 -2.87 -8.98 6.81
CA LEU A 59 -4.18 -8.39 6.56
C LEU A 59 -5.33 -9.41 6.66
N ASP A 60 -5.06 -10.69 6.92
CA ASP A 60 -6.05 -11.78 6.97
C ASP A 60 -6.92 -11.83 5.69
N ILE A 61 -6.30 -11.62 4.53
CA ILE A 61 -7.01 -11.64 3.25
C ILE A 61 -6.86 -13.05 2.65
N GLU A 62 -7.95 -13.83 2.70
CA GLU A 62 -8.06 -15.19 2.12
C GLU A 62 -8.06 -15.21 0.58
#